data_AF-A0A4D4JNA1-F1
#
_entry.id   AF-A0A4D4JNA1-F1
#
_cell.length_a   1.000
_cell.length_b   1.000
_cell.length_c   1.000
_cell.angle_alpha   90.00
_cell.angle_beta   90.00
_cell.angle_gamma   90.00
#
_symmetry.space_group_name_H-M   'P 1'
#
loop_
_entity.id
_entity.type
_entity.pdbx_description
1 polymer ?
#
loop_
_entity_poly.entity_id
_entity_poly.type
_entity_poly.pdbx_seq_one_letter_code
_entity_poly.pdbx_strand_id
1 'polypeptide(L)'
;MKTIHISYGGPDRRIKDATGKVWRFEMHPQNRPAVQDGRGELAGQQPGPRAPFWTAVTLWAQQGAVIGPDGLCTWKPEPEPKLVHLGGRNYAIAGSSLAEKHGRNTP
;
A
#
# COMPACT_ATOMS: atom_id res chain seq x y z
N MET A 1 -20.10 -24.58 27.87
CA MET A 1 -19.56 -25.05 26.57
C MET A 1 -18.90 -23.84 25.90
N LYS A 2 -17.60 -23.88 25.62
CA LYS A 2 -16.84 -22.71 25.12
C LYS A 2 -16.51 -22.96 23.65
N THR A 3 -17.14 -22.24 22.75
CA THR A 3 -16.88 -22.35 21.31
C THR A 3 -15.47 -21.84 21.02
N ILE A 4 -14.60 -22.69 20.48
CA ILE A 4 -13.28 -22.30 20.00
C ILE A 4 -13.42 -22.08 18.49
N HIS A 5 -13.33 -20.82 18.07
CA HIS A 5 -13.29 -20.46 16.65
C HIS A 5 -11.83 -20.49 16.19
N ILE A 6 -11.47 -21.47 15.36
CA ILE A 6 -10.17 -21.52 14.69
C ILE A 6 -10.35 -20.83 13.33
N SER A 7 -9.94 -19.57 13.23
CA SER A 7 -9.82 -18.89 11.94
C SER A 7 -8.53 -19.34 11.27
N TYR A 8 -8.64 -19.91 10.06
CA TYR A 8 -7.48 -20.18 9.19
C TYR A 8 -6.96 -18.90 8.49
N GLY A 9 -7.59 -17.75 8.79
CA GLY A 9 -7.28 -16.44 8.23
C GLY A 9 -6.65 -15.46 9.23
N GLY A 10 -6.05 -14.39 8.71
CA GLY A 10 -5.57 -13.25 9.49
C GLY A 10 -6.69 -12.30 9.98
N PRO A 11 -6.36 -11.26 10.75
CA PRO A 11 -7.35 -10.28 11.19
C PRO A 11 -7.99 -9.53 10.02
N ASP A 12 -9.29 -9.29 10.14
CA ASP A 12 -10.04 -8.35 9.31
C ASP A 12 -9.55 -6.91 9.54
N ARG A 13 -9.33 -6.20 8.45
CA ARG A 13 -8.83 -4.83 8.42
C ARG A 13 -9.66 -3.98 7.46
N ARG A 14 -9.62 -2.67 7.69
CA ARG A 14 -10.25 -1.68 6.83
C ARG A 14 -9.25 -0.57 6.51
N ILE A 15 -9.13 -0.19 5.24
CA ILE A 15 -8.19 0.86 4.81
C ILE A 15 -8.89 1.80 3.84
N LYS A 16 -8.68 3.11 4.01
CA LYS A 16 -9.11 4.13 3.04
C LYS A 16 -7.98 4.37 2.05
N ASP A 17 -8.24 4.23 0.76
CA ASP A 17 -7.23 4.49 -0.28
C ASP A 17 -7.11 5.99 -0.63
N ALA A 18 -6.18 6.31 -1.54
CA ALA A 18 -5.91 7.68 -1.98
C ALA A 18 -7.12 8.36 -2.66
N THR A 19 -8.05 7.56 -3.22
CA THR A 19 -9.28 8.05 -3.86
C THR A 19 -10.42 8.24 -2.87
N GLY A 20 -10.21 7.84 -1.62
CA GLY A 20 -11.17 7.93 -0.54
C GLY A 20 -12.07 6.71 -0.38
N LYS A 21 -11.90 5.66 -1.19
CA LYS A 21 -12.66 4.41 -1.07
C LYS A 21 -12.14 3.60 0.11
N VAL A 22 -13.07 3.07 0.92
CA VAL A 22 -12.75 2.15 2.02
C VAL A 22 -12.81 0.71 1.53
N TRP A 23 -11.74 -0.03 1.75
CA TRP A 23 -11.59 -1.43 1.44
C TRP A 23 -11.64 -2.26 2.73
N ARG A 24 -12.28 -3.42 2.66
CA ARG A 24 -12.21 -4.46 3.69
C ARG A 24 -11.28 -5.55 3.19
N PHE A 25 -10.38 -6.04 4.04
CA PHE A 25 -9.43 -7.07 3.64
C PHE A 25 -8.99 -7.90 4.85
N GLU A 26 -8.58 -9.13 4.57
CA GLU A 26 -7.90 -10.00 5.51
C GLU A 26 -6.39 -9.80 5.38
N MET A 27 -5.70 -9.64 6.51
CA MET A 27 -4.24 -9.55 6.53
C MET A 27 -3.64 -10.80 7.18
N HIS A 28 -3.43 -11.84 6.39
CA HIS A 28 -2.81 -13.08 6.87
C HIS A 28 -1.32 -12.88 7.21
N PRO A 29 -0.81 -13.34 8.36
CA PRO A 29 0.58 -13.07 8.79
C PRO A 29 1.66 -13.56 7.81
N GLN A 30 1.40 -14.67 7.11
CA GLN A 30 2.33 -15.24 6.12
C GLN A 30 1.94 -15.01 4.66
N ASN A 31 0.73 -14.52 4.38
CA ASN A 31 0.23 -14.35 3.01
C ASN A 31 -0.02 -12.87 2.69
N ARG A 32 -0.22 -12.57 1.41
CA ARG A 32 -0.55 -11.22 0.96
C ARG A 32 -1.95 -10.82 1.42
N PRO A 33 -2.25 -9.51 1.55
CA PRO A 33 -3.58 -9.04 1.86
C PRO A 33 -4.59 -9.48 0.79
N ALA A 34 -5.79 -9.88 1.22
CA ALA A 34 -6.87 -10.31 0.35
C ALA A 34 -8.14 -9.51 0.63
N VAL A 35 -8.66 -8.83 -0.39
CA VAL A 35 -9.88 -8.02 -0.29
C VAL A 35 -11.08 -8.91 -0.05
N GLN A 36 -11.96 -8.44 0.84
CA GLN A 36 -13.23 -9.07 1.16
C GLN A 36 -14.40 -8.37 0.47
N ASP A 37 -15.50 -9.09 0.28
CA ASP A 37 -16.76 -8.57 -0.19
C ASP A 37 -17.61 -7.95 0.95
N GLY A 38 -18.84 -7.55 0.64
CA GLY A 38 -19.75 -6.96 1.63
C GLY A 38 -20.23 -7.93 2.71
N ARG A 39 -20.03 -9.24 2.54
CA ARG A 39 -20.35 -10.29 3.52
C ARG A 39 -19.15 -10.62 4.41
N GLY A 40 -17.96 -10.09 4.09
CA GLY A 40 -16.72 -10.39 4.81
C GLY A 40 -15.99 -11.62 4.27
N GLU A 41 -16.48 -12.23 3.19
CA GLU A 41 -15.81 -13.34 2.51
C GLU A 41 -14.77 -12.81 1.53
N LEU A 42 -13.79 -13.64 1.13
CA LEU A 42 -12.83 -13.24 0.10
C LEU A 42 -13.57 -12.85 -1.20
N ALA A 43 -13.25 -11.67 -1.72
CA ALA A 43 -13.85 -11.20 -2.96
C ALA A 43 -13.50 -12.15 -4.11
N GLY A 44 -14.52 -12.58 -4.87
CA GLY A 44 -14.36 -13.51 -6.00
C GLY A 44 -13.42 -13.01 -7.10
N GLN A 45 -13.20 -11.69 -7.17
CA GLN A 45 -12.15 -11.09 -7.97
C GLN A 45 -11.36 -10.08 -7.13
N GLN A 46 -10.05 -10.30 -7.01
CA GLN A 46 -9.15 -9.37 -6.32
C GLN A 46 -8.86 -8.14 -7.19
N PRO A 47 -8.56 -6.98 -6.59
CA PRO A 47 -8.23 -5.78 -7.35
C PRO A 47 -7.02 -5.99 -8.26
N GLY A 48 -7.06 -5.45 -9.48
CA GLY A 48 -5.91 -5.49 -10.38
C GLY A 48 -4.66 -4.81 -9.79
N PRO A 49 -3.45 -5.07 -10.31
CA PRO A 49 -2.19 -4.64 -9.69
C PRO A 49 -2.02 -3.12 -9.59
N ARG A 50 -2.74 -2.35 -10.39
CA ARG A 50 -2.75 -0.86 -10.36
C ARG A 50 -3.85 -0.28 -9.48
N ALA A 51 -4.63 -1.11 -8.80
CA ALA A 51 -5.68 -0.62 -7.92
C ALA A 51 -5.08 0.17 -6.74
N PRO A 52 -5.64 1.35 -6.38
CA PRO A 52 -5.15 2.16 -5.26
C PRO A 52 -5.06 1.43 -3.91
N PHE A 53 -5.84 0.35 -3.75
CA PHE A 53 -5.76 -0.56 -2.60
C PHE A 53 -4.33 -1.06 -2.34
N TRP A 54 -3.62 -1.49 -3.38
CA TRP A 54 -2.30 -2.09 -3.21
C TRP A 54 -1.28 -1.07 -2.71
N THR A 55 -1.31 0.15 -3.24
CA THR A 55 -0.48 1.26 -2.74
C THR A 55 -0.75 1.55 -1.28
N ALA A 56 -2.04 1.68 -0.91
CA ALA A 56 -2.44 1.99 0.46
C ALA A 56 -1.98 0.89 1.45
N VAL A 57 -2.23 -0.38 1.15
CA VAL A 57 -1.91 -1.49 2.06
C VAL A 57 -0.40 -1.73 2.17
N THR A 58 0.35 -1.52 1.08
CA THR A 58 1.82 -1.61 1.09
C THR A 58 2.42 -0.51 1.96
N LEU A 59 2.02 0.75 1.77
CA LEU A 59 2.51 1.86 2.58
C LEU A 59 2.12 1.70 4.06
N TRP A 60 0.89 1.28 4.34
CA TRP A 60 0.46 0.95 5.70
C TRP A 60 1.37 -0.09 6.36
N ALA A 61 1.65 -1.20 5.67
CA ALA A 61 2.51 -2.26 6.21
C ALA A 61 3.95 -1.77 6.43
N GLN A 62 4.51 -1.02 5.47
CA GLN A 62 5.86 -0.44 5.57
C GLN A 62 5.98 0.60 6.70
N GLN A 63 4.89 1.30 7.02
CA GLN A 63 4.83 2.34 8.06
C GLN A 63 4.47 1.80 9.45
N GLY A 64 4.56 0.47 9.66
CA GLY A 64 4.35 -0.16 10.96
C GLY A 64 2.93 -0.66 11.22
N ALA A 65 2.09 -0.75 10.18
CA ALA A 65 0.76 -1.35 10.23
C ALA A 65 -0.18 -0.77 11.30
N VAL A 66 -0.10 0.55 11.52
CA VAL A 66 -0.86 1.26 12.57
C VAL A 66 -2.36 1.31 12.26
N ILE A 67 -3.17 1.19 13.30
CA ILE A 67 -4.63 1.29 13.24
C ILE A 67 -5.05 2.54 14.02
N GLY A 68 -5.82 3.40 13.37
CA GLY A 68 -6.34 4.63 13.96
C GLY A 68 -7.46 4.38 14.97
N PRO A 69 -7.85 5.42 15.74
CA PRO A 69 -8.93 5.32 16.72
C PRO A 69 -10.31 5.06 16.09
N ASP A 70 -10.46 5.27 14.78
CA ASP A 70 -11.65 4.95 13.98
C ASP A 70 -11.67 3.49 13.49
N GLY A 71 -10.66 2.70 13.84
CA GLY A 71 -10.50 1.31 13.39
C GLY A 71 -10.01 1.18 11.95
N LEU A 72 -9.58 2.26 11.29
CA LEU A 72 -8.98 2.21 9.95
C LEU A 72 -7.46 2.10 10.01
N CYS A 73 -6.90 1.30 9.11
CA CYS A 73 -5.47 1.29 8.81
C CYS A 73 -5.02 2.69 8.38
N THR A 74 -4.02 3.24 9.08
CA THR A 74 -3.51 4.58 8.82
C THR A 74 -2.22 4.51 8.02
N TRP A 75 -2.15 5.25 6.93
CA TRP A 75 -0.96 5.37 6.10
C TRP A 75 -0.82 6.80 5.59
N LYS A 76 0.41 7.18 5.26
CA LYS A 76 0.74 8.46 4.64
C LYS A 76 1.25 8.20 3.23
N PRO A 77 0.84 8.98 2.22
CA PRO A 77 1.46 8.88 0.90
C PRO A 77 2.95 9.23 1.01
N GLU A 78 3.78 8.44 0.35
CA GLU A 78 5.17 8.84 0.12
C GLU A 78 5.22 9.89 -0.99
N PRO A 79 6.03 10.95 -0.83
CA PRO A 79 6.22 11.92 -1.91
C PRO A 79 6.88 11.22 -3.09
N GLU A 80 6.35 11.42 -4.30
CA GLU A 80 6.98 10.88 -5.49
C GLU A 80 8.41 11.45 -5.63
N PRO A 81 9.42 10.59 -5.86
CA PRO A 81 10.77 11.06 -6.04
C PRO A 81 10.84 11.92 -7.30
N LYS A 82 11.28 13.17 -7.14
CA LYS A 82 11.59 14.02 -8.29
C LYS A 82 12.76 13.38 -9.06
N LEU A 83 12.64 13.27 -10.37
CA LEU A 83 13.68 12.71 -11.22
C LEU A 83 14.45 13.82 -11.94
N VAL A 84 15.77 13.64 -12.04
CA VAL A 84 16.69 14.48 -12.82
C VAL A 84 17.13 13.70 -14.05
N HIS A 85 17.01 14.32 -15.22
CA HIS A 85 17.46 13.72 -16.48
C HIS A 85 18.99 13.76 -16.59
N LEU A 86 19.59 12.61 -16.92
CA LEU A 86 21.04 12.47 -17.07
C LEU A 86 21.49 12.45 -18.55
N GLY A 87 20.54 12.35 -19.49
CA GLY A 87 20.78 12.16 -20.92
C GLY A 87 20.34 10.78 -21.43
N GLY A 88 19.91 10.72 -22.69
CA GLY A 88 19.34 9.50 -23.27
C GLY A 88 18.08 9.05 -22.51
N ARG A 89 17.99 7.75 -22.18
CA ARG A 89 16.89 7.15 -21.39
C ARG A 89 17.21 7.05 -19.88
N ASN A 90 18.23 7.78 -19.41
CA ASN A 90 18.70 7.66 -18.03
C ASN A 90 18.19 8.80 -17.15
N TYR A 91 17.71 8.42 -15.97
CA TYR A 91 17.19 9.31 -14.93
C TYR A 91 17.76 8.92 -13.57
N ALA A 92 17.90 9.88 -12.66
CA ALA A 92 18.23 9.63 -11.26
C ALA A 92 17.30 10.40 -10.32
N ILE A 93 17.19 9.95 -9.07
CA ILE A 93 16.43 10.65 -8.04
C ILE A 93 17.14 11.99 -7.73
N ALA A 94 16.39 13.08 -7.67
CA ALA A 94 16.90 14.40 -7.32
C ALA A 94 17.56 14.36 -5.94
N GLY A 95 18.77 14.93 -5.83
CA GLY A 95 19.58 14.87 -4.61
C GLY A 95 20.33 13.55 -4.40
N SER A 96 20.25 12.59 -5.34
CA SER A 96 21.16 11.44 -5.34
C SER A 96 22.53 11.82 -5.90
N SER A 97 23.58 11.09 -5.49
CA SER A 97 24.95 11.29 -6.00
C SER A 97 25.06 11.19 -7.53
N LEU A 98 24.23 10.36 -8.17
CA LEU A 98 24.14 10.26 -9.62
C LEU A 98 23.56 11.54 -10.25
N ALA A 99 22.52 12.11 -9.64
CA ALA A 99 21.92 13.36 -10.09
C ALA A 99 22.86 14.55 -9.88
N GLU A 100 23.63 14.61 -8.80
CA GLU A 100 24.60 15.69 -8.57
C GLU A 100 25.75 15.64 -9.58
N LYS A 101 26.22 14.43 -9.92
CA LYS A 101 27.38 14.25 -10.80
C LYS A 101 27.06 14.39 -12.29
N HIS A 102 25.86 13.96 -12.70
CA HIS A 102 25.49 13.84 -14.12
C HIS A 102 24.20 14.59 -14.48
N GLY A 103 23.57 15.26 -13.51
CA GLY A 103 22.35 16.01 -13.71
C GLY A 103 22.58 17.15 -14.69
N ARG A 104 21.76 17.20 -15.74
CA ARG A 104 21.76 18.33 -16.66
C ARG A 104 20.82 19.38 -16.09
N ASN A 105 21.36 20.55 -15.73
CA ASN A 105 20.53 21.74 -15.56
C ASN A 105 19.95 22.07 -16.94
N THR A 106 18.71 21.68 -17.15
CA THR A 106 17.97 22.10 -18.35
C THR A 106 17.46 23.51 -18.03
N PRO A 107 17.84 24.55 -18.79
CA PRO A 107 17.29 25.89 -18.60
C PRO A 107 15.77 25.91 -18.86
#